data_AF-A0A2H9LNQ8-F1
#
_entry.id   AF-A0A2H9LNQ8-F1
#
_cell.length_a   1.000
_cell.length_b   1.000
_cell.length_c   1.000
_cell.angle_alpha   90.00
_cell.angle_beta   90.00
_cell.angle_gamma   90.00
#
_symmetry.space_group_name_H-M   'P 1'
#
loop_
_entity.id
_entity.type
_entity.pdbx_description
1 polymer ?
#
loop_
_entity_poly.entity_id
_entity_poly.type
_entity_poly.pdbx_seq_one_letter_code
_entity_poly.pdbx_strand_id
1 'polypeptide(L)'
;MQGSKQISPETVDEKENQRAIARFIIEEVPPDATLILGPGTTVKCVAELLGVEKTVLGVDIYREGKVTLDVDEKRILGEVKDWRNTWIVLSPIGHQGILLGRGNQQISPEIVKHVGKERIIVAATRSKLQSIEGNVLRVDAGDAETDEMLRGYIRVVTDYREWRLMQVQ
;
A
#
# COMPACT_ATOMS: atom_id res chain seq x y z
N MET A 1 14.13 1.55 23.11
CA MET A 1 15.16 1.70 22.06
C MET A 1 14.45 1.88 20.74
N GLN A 2 14.73 3.00 20.07
CA GLN A 2 14.04 3.49 18.88
C GLN A 2 14.51 2.67 17.67
N GLY A 3 13.62 1.84 17.11
CA GLY A 3 13.88 1.08 15.89
C GLY A 3 13.85 2.00 14.68
N SER A 4 14.96 2.66 14.41
CA SER A 4 15.21 3.30 13.12
C SER A 4 15.14 2.22 12.04
N LYS A 5 14.12 2.30 11.16
CA LYS A 5 14.06 1.49 9.96
C LYS A 5 15.37 1.71 9.20
N GLN A 6 16.26 0.71 9.20
CA GLN A 6 17.45 0.73 8.38
C GLN A 6 17.01 0.66 6.91
N ILE A 7 17.30 1.74 6.18
CA ILE A 7 17.16 1.77 4.73
C ILE A 7 18.45 1.15 4.19
N SER A 8 18.39 -0.13 3.81
CA SER A 8 19.46 -0.76 3.06
C SER A 8 19.58 -0.07 1.69
N PRO A 9 20.79 0.18 1.16
CA PRO A 9 20.93 0.77 -0.17
C PRO A 9 20.28 -0.16 -1.22
N GLU A 10 19.25 0.36 -1.90
CA GLU A 10 18.52 -0.37 -2.94
C GLU A 10 19.43 -0.62 -4.15
N THR A 11 19.47 -1.87 -4.64
CA THR A 11 20.21 -2.23 -5.87
C THR A 11 19.52 -1.64 -7.10
N VAL A 12 20.23 -1.60 -8.24
CA VAL A 12 19.64 -1.17 -9.53
C VAL A 12 18.44 -2.04 -9.88
N ASP A 13 18.59 -3.36 -9.77
CA ASP A 13 17.53 -4.35 -10.03
C ASP A 13 16.30 -4.13 -9.13
N GLU A 14 16.49 -3.79 -7.86
CA GLU A 14 15.39 -3.50 -6.94
C GLU A 14 14.59 -2.28 -7.40
N LYS A 15 15.28 -1.21 -7.83
CA LYS A 15 14.62 0.00 -8.36
C LYS A 15 13.90 -0.28 -9.67
N GLU A 16 14.47 -1.10 -10.55
CA GLU A 16 13.81 -1.50 -11.79
C GLU A 16 12.54 -2.31 -11.51
N ASN A 17 12.58 -3.24 -10.56
CA ASN A 17 11.41 -4.01 -10.14
C ASN A 17 10.33 -3.11 -9.50
N GLN A 18 10.72 -2.14 -8.66
CA GLN A 18 9.79 -1.15 -8.11
C GLN A 18 9.12 -0.31 -9.22
N ARG A 19 9.87 0.13 -10.24
CA ARG A 19 9.30 0.87 -11.38
C ARG A 19 8.37 0.00 -12.22
N ALA A 20 8.69 -1.27 -12.39
CA ALA A 20 7.85 -2.22 -13.10
C ALA A 20 6.51 -2.45 -12.38
N ILE A 21 6.56 -2.65 -11.06
CA ILE A 21 5.38 -2.73 -10.18
C ILE A 21 4.56 -1.44 -10.29
N ALA A 22 5.20 -0.28 -10.13
CA ALA A 22 4.53 1.01 -10.10
C ALA A 22 3.81 1.33 -11.43
N ARG A 23 4.45 1.06 -12.57
CA ARG A 23 3.81 1.19 -13.89
C ARG A 23 2.55 0.34 -13.98
N PHE A 24 2.64 -0.91 -13.56
CA PHE A 24 1.50 -1.82 -13.67
C PHE A 24 0.34 -1.40 -12.74
N ILE A 25 0.63 -0.93 -11.52
CA ILE A 25 -0.41 -0.39 -10.63
C ILE A 25 -1.17 0.77 -11.27
N ILE A 26 -0.45 1.70 -11.91
CA ILE A 26 -1.05 2.85 -12.60
C ILE A 26 -1.93 2.42 -13.79
N GLU A 27 -1.55 1.34 -14.49
CA GLU A 27 -2.35 0.77 -15.59
C GLU A 27 -3.64 0.07 -15.10
N GLU A 28 -3.65 -0.48 -13.89
CA GLU A 28 -4.78 -1.24 -13.34
C GLU A 28 -5.85 -0.37 -12.66
N VAL A 29 -5.51 0.85 -12.25
CA VAL A 29 -6.45 1.79 -11.61
C VAL A 29 -7.08 2.72 -12.64
N PRO A 30 -8.36 3.13 -12.47
CA PRO A 30 -8.97 4.15 -13.32
C PRO A 30 -8.15 5.47 -13.28
N PRO A 31 -7.95 6.15 -14.42
CA PRO A 31 -7.13 7.38 -14.48
C PRO A 31 -7.63 8.53 -13.58
N ASP A 32 -8.91 8.57 -13.28
CA ASP A 32 -9.57 9.57 -12.43
C ASP A 32 -9.75 9.11 -10.98
N ALA A 33 -9.24 7.92 -10.62
CA ALA A 33 -9.38 7.37 -9.29
C ALA A 33 -8.62 8.20 -8.24
N THR A 34 -9.17 8.20 -7.02
CA THR A 34 -8.43 8.67 -5.85
C THR A 34 -7.57 7.54 -5.33
N LEU A 35 -6.28 7.80 -5.08
CA LEU A 35 -5.35 6.82 -4.52
C LEU A 35 -4.95 7.22 -3.10
N ILE A 36 -5.22 6.35 -2.15
CA ILE A 36 -4.64 6.40 -0.80
C ILE A 36 -3.32 5.63 -0.85
N LEU A 37 -2.21 6.35 -0.79
CA LEU A 37 -0.87 5.83 -0.97
C LEU A 37 -0.24 5.57 0.40
N GLY A 38 -0.21 4.30 0.81
CA GLY A 38 0.41 3.85 2.06
C GLY A 38 1.94 4.02 2.10
N PRO A 39 2.59 3.70 3.22
CA PRO A 39 4.02 3.89 3.40
C PRO A 39 4.85 2.90 2.55
N GLY A 40 6.10 3.27 2.27
CA GLY A 40 7.10 2.41 1.64
C GLY A 40 7.71 2.98 0.35
N THR A 41 8.92 2.53 0.01
CA THR A 41 9.65 2.97 -1.19
C THR A 41 8.99 2.46 -2.48
N THR A 42 8.41 1.26 -2.48
CA THR A 42 7.63 0.76 -3.63
C THR A 42 6.42 1.64 -3.93
N VAL A 43 5.68 2.08 -2.90
CA VAL A 43 4.54 3.00 -3.08
C VAL A 43 5.02 4.41 -3.45
N LYS A 44 6.18 4.84 -2.93
CA LYS A 44 6.83 6.08 -3.40
C LYS A 44 7.12 6.05 -4.90
N CYS A 45 7.56 4.91 -5.44
CA CYS A 45 7.78 4.77 -6.88
C CYS A 45 6.49 4.97 -7.70
N VAL A 46 5.32 4.58 -7.18
CA VAL A 46 4.01 4.89 -7.78
C VAL A 46 3.79 6.40 -7.85
N ALA A 47 3.99 7.12 -6.74
CA ALA A 47 3.87 8.58 -6.69
C ALA A 47 4.84 9.28 -7.65
N GLU A 48 6.09 8.84 -7.70
CA GLU A 48 7.11 9.38 -8.61
C GLU A 48 6.72 9.25 -10.08
N LEU A 49 6.15 8.10 -10.48
CA LEU A 49 5.66 7.90 -11.85
C LEU A 49 4.39 8.70 -12.16
N LEU A 50 3.57 9.00 -11.15
CA LEU A 50 2.45 9.93 -11.25
C LEU A 50 2.89 11.40 -11.25
N GLY A 51 4.19 11.68 -11.10
CA GLY A 51 4.76 13.02 -11.15
C GLY A 51 4.57 13.83 -9.87
N VAL A 52 4.33 13.18 -8.73
CA VAL A 52 4.09 13.85 -7.43
C VAL A 52 5.05 13.38 -6.34
N GLU A 53 5.19 14.20 -5.31
CA GLU A 53 5.97 13.83 -4.11
C GLU A 53 5.20 12.85 -3.22
N LYS A 54 5.93 12.14 -2.34
CA LYS A 54 5.36 11.20 -1.36
C LYS A 54 6.18 11.13 -0.08
N THR A 55 5.47 11.08 1.05
CA THR A 55 6.03 10.77 2.36
C THR A 55 6.32 9.26 2.47
N VAL A 56 7.59 8.86 2.60
CA VAL A 56 7.98 7.43 2.63
C VAL A 56 7.34 6.68 3.80
N LEU A 57 7.22 7.31 4.97
CA LEU A 57 6.70 6.68 6.18
C LEU A 57 5.24 7.02 6.48
N GLY A 58 4.64 7.92 5.71
CA GLY A 58 3.28 8.40 5.90
C GLY A 58 2.31 7.88 4.84
N VAL A 59 1.05 8.25 5.02
CA VAL A 59 -0.04 8.03 4.06
C VAL A 59 -0.29 9.34 3.34
N ASP A 60 -0.40 9.30 2.01
CA ASP A 60 -0.70 10.47 1.19
C ASP A 60 -1.96 10.19 0.35
N ILE A 61 -2.64 11.22 -0.12
CA ILE A 61 -3.78 11.10 -1.04
C ILE A 61 -3.40 11.71 -2.37
N TYR A 62 -3.53 10.95 -3.44
CA TYR A 62 -3.38 11.43 -4.81
C TYR A 62 -4.73 11.48 -5.52
N ARG A 63 -4.98 12.57 -6.25
CA ARG A 63 -6.10 12.68 -7.20
C ARG A 63 -5.78 13.72 -8.27
N GLU A 64 -5.96 13.35 -9.55
CA GLU A 64 -5.85 14.28 -10.70
C GLU A 64 -4.57 15.13 -10.69
N GLY A 65 -3.40 14.49 -10.50
CA GLY A 65 -2.10 15.17 -10.50
C GLY A 65 -1.80 16.00 -9.24
N LYS A 66 -2.66 15.98 -8.22
CA LYS A 66 -2.44 16.64 -6.93
C LYS A 66 -2.22 15.62 -5.84
N VAL A 67 -1.36 15.97 -4.89
CA VAL A 67 -1.09 15.17 -3.70
C VAL A 67 -1.36 15.98 -2.42
N THR A 68 -2.01 15.35 -1.45
CA THR A 68 -2.07 15.80 -0.06
C THR A 68 -1.17 14.89 0.76
N LEU A 69 -0.10 15.44 1.33
CA LEU A 69 0.95 14.67 2.00
C LEU A 69 0.63 14.44 3.49
N ASP A 70 1.08 13.29 4.00
CA ASP A 70 1.09 12.88 5.42
C ASP A 70 -0.24 13.11 6.13
N VAL A 71 -1.29 12.50 5.60
CA VAL A 71 -2.67 12.67 6.05
C VAL A 71 -3.02 11.73 7.20
N ASP A 72 -3.80 12.21 8.16
CA ASP A 72 -4.45 11.37 9.16
C ASP A 72 -5.79 10.80 8.66
N GLU A 73 -6.40 9.92 9.45
CA GLU A 73 -7.71 9.33 9.17
C GLU A 73 -8.77 10.42 8.91
N LYS A 74 -8.83 11.43 9.78
CA LYS A 74 -9.82 12.51 9.69
C LYS A 74 -9.70 13.25 8.36
N ARG A 75 -8.48 13.49 7.89
CA ARG A 75 -8.22 14.14 6.62
C ARG A 75 -8.62 13.25 5.44
N ILE A 76 -8.35 11.95 5.49
CA ILE A 76 -8.78 10.99 4.47
C ILE A 76 -10.31 10.98 4.36
N LEU A 77 -11.01 10.78 5.48
CA LEU A 77 -12.48 10.76 5.51
C LEU A 77 -13.08 12.10 5.05
N GLY A 78 -12.40 13.22 5.31
CA GLY A 78 -12.82 14.55 4.88
C GLY A 78 -12.60 14.85 3.39
N GLU A 79 -11.51 14.35 2.79
CA GLU A 79 -11.13 14.63 1.39
C GLU A 79 -11.75 13.67 0.37
N VAL A 80 -11.86 12.39 0.73
CA VAL A 80 -12.40 11.37 -0.18
C VAL A 80 -13.91 11.58 -0.33
N LYS A 81 -14.35 11.78 -1.57
CA LYS A 81 -15.77 12.04 -1.90
C LYS A 81 -16.46 10.86 -2.59
N ASP A 82 -15.71 10.10 -3.37
CA ASP A 82 -16.21 8.91 -4.05
C ASP A 82 -15.41 7.68 -3.63
N TRP A 83 -15.92 6.98 -2.62
CA TRP A 83 -15.33 5.74 -2.11
C TRP A 83 -15.37 4.59 -3.12
N ARG A 84 -16.27 4.63 -4.11
CA ARG A 84 -16.36 3.59 -5.15
C ARG A 84 -15.26 3.72 -6.20
N ASN A 85 -14.74 4.94 -6.39
CA ASN A 85 -13.57 5.22 -7.23
C ASN A 85 -12.31 5.56 -6.41
N THR A 86 -12.20 4.99 -5.20
CA THR A 86 -11.01 5.14 -4.34
C THR A 86 -10.30 3.81 -4.18
N TRP A 87 -8.97 3.83 -4.33
CA TRP A 87 -8.11 2.67 -4.18
C TRP A 87 -7.08 2.91 -3.08
N ILE A 88 -6.69 1.84 -2.40
CA ILE A 88 -5.60 1.85 -1.42
C ILE A 88 -4.42 1.10 -2.04
N VAL A 89 -3.24 1.71 -2.05
CA VAL A 89 -2.00 1.07 -2.44
C VAL A 89 -1.11 0.89 -1.20
N LEU A 90 -0.84 -0.36 -0.82
CA LEU A 90 -0.03 -0.72 0.35
C LEU A 90 1.23 -1.47 -0.06
N SER A 91 2.21 -1.49 0.83
CA SER A 91 3.34 -2.41 0.76
C SER A 91 3.52 -3.09 2.12
N PRO A 92 3.87 -4.39 2.17
CA PRO A 92 4.16 -5.06 3.44
C PRO A 92 5.29 -4.34 4.20
N ILE A 93 5.16 -4.24 5.51
CA ILE A 93 6.10 -3.55 6.38
C ILE A 93 6.87 -4.57 7.21
N GLY A 94 8.20 -4.50 7.12
CA GLY A 94 9.12 -5.39 7.85
C GLY A 94 9.05 -6.85 7.38
N HIS A 95 9.87 -7.69 8.03
CA HIS A 95 9.95 -9.12 7.74
C HIS A 95 8.70 -9.90 8.16
N GLN A 96 7.83 -9.33 8.98
CA GLN A 96 6.60 -9.98 9.44
C GLN A 96 5.46 -9.91 8.41
N GLY A 97 5.63 -9.18 7.30
CA GLY A 97 4.60 -9.08 6.26
C GLY A 97 3.36 -8.28 6.66
N ILE A 98 3.48 -7.32 7.58
CA ILE A 98 2.35 -6.54 8.09
C ILE A 98 1.84 -5.59 7.00
N LEU A 99 0.58 -5.69 6.60
CA LEU A 99 -0.08 -4.75 5.69
C LEU A 99 -0.72 -3.58 6.43
N LEU A 100 -1.44 -3.89 7.50
CA LEU A 100 -2.11 -2.95 8.39
C LEU A 100 -1.90 -3.44 9.82
N GLY A 101 -1.50 -2.56 10.73
CA GLY A 101 -1.26 -2.90 12.12
C GLY A 101 -1.90 -1.90 13.08
N ARG A 102 -1.93 -2.22 14.37
CA ARG A 102 -2.54 -1.36 15.42
C ARG A 102 -1.87 -0.01 15.62
N GLY A 103 -0.61 0.14 15.20
CA GLY A 103 0.13 1.41 15.35
C GLY A 103 -0.25 2.41 14.27
N ASN A 104 -0.50 3.67 14.66
CA ASN A 104 -0.76 4.82 13.78
C ASN A 104 -1.70 4.53 12.60
N GLN A 105 -2.99 4.35 12.89
CA GLN A 105 -4.02 3.93 11.93
C GLN A 105 -4.50 5.07 11.01
N GLN A 106 -3.60 5.65 10.22
CA GLN A 106 -3.99 6.61 9.16
C GLN A 106 -4.98 5.94 8.19
N ILE A 107 -4.76 4.67 7.84
CA ILE A 107 -5.72 3.83 7.10
C ILE A 107 -6.47 2.98 8.13
N SER A 108 -7.59 3.51 8.60
CA SER A 108 -8.40 2.92 9.67
C SER A 108 -9.35 1.82 9.16
N PRO A 109 -9.95 1.03 10.08
CA PRO A 109 -11.02 0.10 9.73
C PRO A 109 -12.16 0.73 8.93
N GLU A 110 -12.56 1.97 9.25
CA GLU A 110 -13.63 2.68 8.54
C GLU A 110 -13.24 2.96 7.08
N ILE A 111 -12.02 3.47 6.84
CA ILE A 111 -11.49 3.71 5.50
C ILE A 111 -11.41 2.41 4.70
N VAL A 112 -10.94 1.34 5.33
CA VAL A 112 -10.84 0.02 4.70
C VAL A 112 -12.21 -0.55 4.33
N LYS A 113 -13.22 -0.41 5.20
CA LYS A 113 -14.61 -0.81 4.91
C LYS A 113 -15.22 0.01 3.79
N HIS A 114 -14.96 1.31 3.73
CA HIS A 114 -15.42 2.16 2.63
C HIS A 114 -14.79 1.78 1.29
N VAL A 115 -13.48 1.52 1.28
CA VAL A 115 -12.74 1.16 0.04
C VAL A 115 -13.04 -0.27 -0.38
N GLY A 116 -13.20 -1.22 0.53
CA GLY A 116 -13.42 -2.63 0.21
C GLY A 116 -12.15 -3.34 -0.26
N LYS A 117 -12.04 -4.63 0.04
CA LYS A 117 -10.84 -5.45 -0.23
C LYS A 117 -10.45 -5.47 -1.71
N GLU A 118 -11.42 -5.44 -2.60
CA GLU A 118 -11.24 -5.52 -4.05
C GLU A 118 -10.52 -4.30 -4.65
N ARG A 119 -10.49 -3.18 -3.93
CA ARG A 119 -9.78 -1.95 -4.31
C ARG A 119 -8.51 -1.71 -3.48
N ILE A 120 -8.01 -2.75 -2.81
CA ILE A 120 -6.71 -2.73 -2.13
C ILE A 120 -5.69 -3.45 -3.01
N ILE A 121 -4.68 -2.71 -3.46
CA ILE A 121 -3.55 -3.24 -4.21
C ILE A 121 -2.35 -3.30 -3.28
N VAL A 122 -1.75 -4.49 -3.15
CA VAL A 122 -0.51 -4.68 -2.43
C VAL A 122 0.65 -4.68 -3.42
N ALA A 123 1.70 -3.92 -3.12
CA ALA A 123 2.89 -3.76 -3.94
C ALA A 123 4.12 -4.26 -3.16
N ALA A 124 4.83 -5.25 -3.71
CA ALA A 124 6.06 -5.75 -3.09
C ALA A 124 7.00 -6.32 -4.14
N THR A 125 8.28 -5.95 -4.05
CA THR A 125 9.32 -6.56 -4.88
C THR A 125 9.49 -8.04 -4.56
N ARG A 126 10.04 -8.79 -5.52
CA ARG A 126 10.28 -10.23 -5.34
C ARG A 126 11.18 -10.52 -4.14
N SER A 127 12.23 -9.71 -3.97
CA SER A 127 13.16 -9.77 -2.84
C SER A 127 12.44 -9.58 -1.51
N LYS A 128 11.53 -8.60 -1.44
CA LYS A 128 10.75 -8.31 -0.25
C LYS A 128 9.75 -9.40 0.10
N LEU A 129 9.11 -10.02 -0.89
CA LEU A 129 8.23 -11.16 -0.60
C LEU A 129 9.01 -12.38 -0.09
N GLN A 130 10.20 -12.64 -0.63
CA GLN A 130 11.04 -13.75 -0.18
C GLN A 130 11.53 -13.59 1.27
N SER A 131 11.62 -12.35 1.76
CA SER A 131 12.06 -12.07 3.13
C SER A 131 10.93 -12.08 4.16
N ILE A 132 9.68 -12.23 3.73
CA ILE A 132 8.52 -12.30 4.62
C ILE A 132 8.45 -13.66 5.30
N GLU A 133 8.46 -13.64 6.64
CA GLU A 133 8.37 -14.82 7.48
C GLU A 133 7.08 -15.60 7.19
N GLY A 134 7.23 -16.91 6.96
CA GLY A 134 6.10 -17.80 6.68
C GLY A 134 5.42 -17.55 5.33
N ASN A 135 5.96 -16.66 4.48
CA ASN A 135 5.38 -16.29 3.18
C ASN A 135 3.89 -15.90 3.29
N VAL A 136 3.55 -15.19 4.37
CA VAL A 136 2.18 -14.81 4.73
C VAL A 136 2.13 -13.33 5.08
N LEU A 137 1.06 -12.67 4.65
CA LEU A 137 0.78 -11.28 5.00
C LEU A 137 -0.06 -11.24 6.27
N ARG A 138 0.15 -10.22 7.10
CA ARG A 138 -0.53 -10.08 8.38
C ARG A 138 -1.33 -8.80 8.43
N VAL A 139 -2.53 -8.90 9.00
CA VAL A 139 -3.39 -7.75 9.28
C VAL A 139 -3.78 -7.78 10.75
N ASP A 140 -3.67 -6.63 11.40
CA ASP A 140 -4.18 -6.38 12.74
C ASP A 140 -4.70 -4.94 12.78
N ALA A 141 -5.83 -4.71 12.12
CA ALA A 141 -6.47 -3.41 12.00
C ALA A 141 -7.15 -2.97 13.31
N GLY A 142 -7.15 -3.80 14.35
CA GLY A 142 -7.78 -3.49 15.63
C GLY A 142 -9.31 -3.52 15.61
N ASP A 143 -9.90 -4.02 14.52
CA ASP A 143 -11.33 -4.21 14.32
C ASP A 143 -11.57 -5.59 13.70
N ALA A 144 -12.31 -6.45 14.41
CA ALA A 144 -12.45 -7.86 14.04
C ALA A 144 -13.16 -8.06 12.69
N GLU A 145 -14.09 -7.18 12.34
CA GLU A 145 -14.80 -7.24 11.06
C GLU A 145 -13.87 -6.89 9.89
N THR A 146 -13.06 -5.83 10.02
CA THR A 146 -12.04 -5.48 9.02
C THR A 146 -10.97 -6.56 8.90
N ASP A 147 -10.49 -7.11 10.02
CA ASP A 147 -9.52 -8.20 10.01
C ASP A 147 -10.07 -9.41 9.24
N GLU A 148 -11.31 -9.81 9.53
CA GLU A 148 -11.99 -10.92 8.84
C GLU A 148 -12.20 -10.63 7.35
N MET A 149 -12.59 -9.41 7.00
CA MET A 149 -12.72 -8.99 5.60
C MET A 149 -11.40 -9.17 4.82
N LEU A 150 -10.27 -8.86 5.45
CA LEU A 150 -8.96 -8.92 4.81
C LEU A 150 -8.33 -10.32 4.79
N ARG A 151 -8.72 -11.22 5.71
CA ARG A 151 -8.26 -12.63 5.75
C ARG A 151 -8.47 -13.39 4.43
N GLY A 152 -7.73 -14.47 4.24
CA GLY A 152 -7.84 -15.33 3.05
C GLY A 152 -6.70 -15.04 2.09
N TYR A 153 -6.99 -14.58 0.88
CA TYR A 153 -5.96 -14.26 -0.12
C TYR A 153 -6.12 -12.84 -0.65
N ILE A 154 -4.98 -12.20 -0.94
CA ILE A 154 -4.91 -10.91 -1.62
C ILE A 154 -3.94 -10.99 -2.79
N ARG A 155 -4.19 -10.19 -3.83
CA ARG A 155 -3.31 -10.08 -4.98
C ARG A 155 -2.20 -9.07 -4.67
N VAL A 156 -0.97 -9.47 -4.91
CA VAL A 156 0.23 -8.66 -4.76
C VAL A 156 0.85 -8.44 -6.13
N VAL A 157 1.09 -7.19 -6.51
CA VAL A 157 1.87 -6.85 -7.70
C VAL A 157 3.35 -7.05 -7.37
N THR A 158 4.00 -7.92 -8.13
CA THR A 158 5.40 -8.32 -7.90
C THR A 158 6.36 -7.94 -9.02
N ASP A 159 5.83 -7.67 -10.21
CA ASP A 159 6.56 -7.18 -11.36
C ASP A 159 5.57 -6.59 -12.39
N TYR A 160 6.06 -6.13 -13.54
CA TYR A 160 5.20 -5.67 -14.62
C TYR A 160 4.27 -6.80 -15.11
N ARG A 161 2.95 -6.57 -15.02
CA ARG A 161 1.91 -7.55 -15.38
C ARG A 161 2.00 -8.88 -14.64
N GLU A 162 2.62 -8.90 -13.46
CA GLU A 162 2.74 -10.08 -12.60
C GLU A 162 1.96 -9.88 -11.30
N TRP A 163 1.00 -10.77 -11.07
CA TRP A 163 0.27 -10.90 -9.81
C TRP A 163 0.69 -12.18 -9.08
N ARG A 164 0.88 -12.09 -7.77
CA ARG A 164 0.95 -13.25 -6.86
C ARG A 164 -0.20 -13.24 -5.88
N LEU A 165 -0.80 -14.41 -5.64
CA LEU A 165 -1.74 -14.58 -4.53
C LEU A 165 -0.94 -14.86 -3.26
N MET A 166 -1.17 -14.06 -2.24
CA MET A 166 -0.59 -14.27 -0.91
C MET A 166 -1.68 -14.48 0.12
N GLN A 167 -1.43 -15.41 1.04
CA GLN A 167 -2.30 -15.63 2.17
C GLN A 167 -2.24 -14.42 3.12
N VAL A 168 -3.39 -14.03 3.65
CA VAL A 168 -3.54 -12.99 4.68
C VAL A 168 -4.10 -13.64 5.94
N GLN A 169 -3.45 -13.39 7.07
CA GLN A 169 -3.80 -13.90 8.40
C GLN A 169 -3.98 -12.79 9.43
#